data_AF-A0A7R9QP28-F1
#
_entry.id   AF-A0A7R9QP28-F1
#
_cell.length_a   1.000
_cell.length_b   1.000
_cell.length_c   1.000
_cell.angle_alpha   90.00
_cell.angle_beta   90.00
_cell.angle_gamma   90.00
#
_symmetry.space_group_name_H-M   'P 1'
#
loop_
_entity.id
_entity.type
_entity.pdbx_description
1 polymer ?
#
loop_
_entity_poly.entity_id
_entity_poly.type
_entity_poly.pdbx_seq_one_letter_code
_entity_poly.pdbx_strand_id
1 'polypeptide(L)' 'RAFCMSGPERQVCQRIRGATFLAYNPDKCQCCQQCVKYRSEGQDCRADNSLARVVCAQGLFCDQGTRCVATRV' A
#
# COMPACT_ATOMS: atom_id res chain seq x y z
N ARG A 1 8.72 -4.61 -10.03
CA ARG A 1 9.39 -3.37 -10.47
C ARG A 1 8.95 -2.26 -9.50
N ALA A 2 9.85 -1.66 -8.72
CA ALA A 2 9.48 -0.57 -7.82
C ALA A 2 9.17 0.67 -8.67
N PHE A 3 7.93 1.18 -8.58
CA PHE A 3 7.59 2.48 -9.16
C PHE A 3 8.08 3.55 -8.18
N CYS A 4 9.12 4.29 -8.57
CA CYS A 4 9.62 5.42 -7.81
C CYS A 4 8.91 6.65 -8.37
N MET A 5 7.93 7.15 -7.61
CA MET A 5 7.04 8.19 -8.09
C MET A 5 7.74 9.56 -8.10
N SER A 6 7.66 10.28 -9.23
CA SER A 6 8.10 11.66 -9.42
C SER A 6 6.98 12.64 -9.04
N GLY A 7 7.33 13.88 -8.66
CA GLY A 7 6.43 14.94 -8.15
C GLY A 7 4.92 14.89 -8.53
N PRO A 8 4.53 14.81 -9.81
CA PRO A 8 3.10 14.76 -10.23
C PRO A 8 2.32 13.56 -9.67
N GLU A 9 2.95 12.40 -9.50
CA GLU A 9 2.31 11.18 -8.98
C GLU A 9 1.93 11.32 -7.49
N ARG A 10 2.59 12.23 -6.75
CA ARG A 10 2.22 12.57 -5.36
C ARG A 10 0.84 13.24 -5.29
N GLN A 11 0.54 14.16 -6.20
CA GLN A 11 -0.78 14.80 -6.27
C GLN A 11 -1.87 13.78 -6.63
N VAL A 12 -1.55 12.83 -7.51
CA VAL A 12 -2.47 11.75 -7.87
C VAL A 12 -2.75 10.85 -6.66
N CYS A 13 -1.72 10.49 -5.89
CA CYS A 13 -1.88 9.68 -4.68
C CYS A 13 -2.79 10.35 -3.63
N GLN A 14 -2.65 11.66 -3.42
CA GLN A 14 -3.48 12.41 -2.47
C GLN A 14 -4.96 12.46 -2.87
N ARG A 15 -5.28 12.27 -4.16
CA ARG A 15 -6.67 12.18 -4.64
C ARG A 15 -7.28 10.80 -4.43
N ILE A 16 -6.47 9.77 -4.17
CA ILE A 16 -6.96 8.42 -3.90
C ILE A 16 -7.43 8.36 -2.45
N ARG A 17 -8.74 8.21 -2.26
CA ARG A 17 -9.36 8.16 -0.92
C ARG A 17 -8.77 7.02 -0.08
N GLY A 18 -8.18 7.39 1.05
CA GLY A 18 -7.55 6.47 2.01
C GLY A 18 -6.16 5.98 1.62
N ALA A 19 -5.54 6.55 0.59
CA ALA A 19 -4.13 6.30 0.29
C ALA A 19 -3.23 7.27 1.07
N THR A 20 -2.10 6.75 1.53
CA THR A 20 -1.05 7.46 2.23
C THR A 20 0.19 7.46 1.35
N PHE A 21 0.86 8.60 1.32
CA PHE A 21 2.13 8.75 0.64
C PHE A 21 3.27 8.28 1.55
N LEU A 22 4.04 7.29 1.12
CA LEU A 22 5.28 6.90 1.79
C LEU A 22 6.48 7.29 0.95
N ALA A 23 7.39 8.08 1.51
CA ALA A 23 8.63 8.46 0.85
C ALA A 23 9.70 7.33 0.84
N TYR A 24 9.43 6.24 1.58
CA TYR A 24 10.36 5.13 1.79
C TYR A 24 9.63 3.80 1.65
N ASN A 25 10.19 2.88 0.87
CA ASN A 25 9.68 1.52 0.75
C ASN A 25 10.50 0.58 1.67
N PRO A 26 9.96 0.18 2.83
CA PRO A 26 10.69 -0.65 3.78
C PRO A 26 11.01 -2.05 3.25
N ASP A 27 10.22 -2.57 2.31
CA ASP A 27 10.39 -3.91 1.71
C ASP A 27 11.58 -3.98 0.74
N LYS A 28 11.99 -2.84 0.19
CA LYS A 28 13.11 -2.73 -0.75
C LYS A 28 14.28 -1.91 -0.21
N CYS A 29 14.21 -1.46 1.04
CA CYS A 29 15.18 -0.56 1.67
C CYS A 29 15.62 0.58 0.75
N GLN A 30 14.66 1.14 0.01
CA GLN A 30 14.95 2.12 -1.05
C GLN A 30 14.09 3.36 -0.82
N CYS A 31 14.71 4.54 -0.95
CA CYS A 31 14.03 5.83 -1.01
C CYS A 31 13.27 5.95 -2.34
N CYS A 32 12.17 5.21 -2.45
CA CYS A 32 11.22 5.34 -3.54
C CYS A 32 9.89 5.78 -2.96
N GLN A 33 9.41 6.92 -3.45
CA GLN A 33 8.12 7.46 -3.09
C GLN A 33 7.03 6.54 -3.66
N GLN A 34 6.14 6.02 -2.81
CA GLN A 34 5.07 5.11 -3.16
C GLN A 34 3.73 5.61 -2.63
N CYS A 35 2.68 5.38 -3.41
CA CYS A 35 1.31 5.54 -2.93
C CYS A 35 0.84 4.23 -2.33
N VAL A 36 0.40 4.24 -1.08
CA VAL A 36 0.07 3.03 -0.34
C VAL A 36 -1.30 3.17 0.29
N LYS A 37 -2.18 2.19 0.10
CA LYS A 37 -3.50 2.16 0.73
C LYS A 37 -3.52 1.10 1.80
N TYR A 38 -3.59 1.52 3.06
CA TYR A 38 -3.70 0.61 4.19
C TYR A 38 -5.11 0.03 4.27
N ARG A 39 -5.18 -1.27 4.56
CA ARG A 39 -6.41 -2.03 4.73
C ARG A 39 -6.47 -2.61 6.12
N SER A 40 -7.61 -2.43 6.77
CA SER A 40 -7.90 -2.99 8.09
C SER A 40 -8.22 -4.49 7.99
N GLU A 41 -8.27 -5.16 9.14
CA GLU A 41 -8.64 -6.57 9.21
C GLU A 41 -10.00 -6.82 8.55
N GLY A 42 -10.09 -7.91 7.78
CA GLY A 42 -11.27 -8.30 7.04
C GLY A 42 -11.47 -7.54 5.73
N GLN A 43 -10.70 -6.50 5.43
CA GLN A 43 -10.79 -5.79 4.15
C GLN A 43 -10.04 -6.51 3.04
N ASP A 44 -10.48 -6.30 1.80
CA ASP A 44 -9.85 -6.85 0.61
C ASP A 44 -8.47 -6.23 0.38
N CYS A 45 -7.48 -7.09 0.15
CA CYS A 45 -6.09 -6.71 -0.08
C CYS A 45 -5.61 -6.97 -1.52
N ARG A 46 -6.52 -7.24 -2.45
CA ARG A 46 -6.16 -7.35 -3.87
C ARG A 46 -5.61 -6.02 -4.36
N ALA A 47 -4.68 -6.13 -5.30
CA ALA A 47 -4.24 -4.99 -6.07
C ALA A 47 -5.46 -4.42 -6.81
N ASP A 48 -5.90 -3.25 -6.41
CA ASP A 48 -6.84 -2.46 -7.19
C ASP A 48 -6.04 -1.80 -8.33
N ASN A 49 -6.62 -1.66 -9.53
CA ASN A 49 -5.97 -1.02 -10.68
C ASN A 49 -5.63 0.48 -10.44
N SER A 50 -5.86 0.97 -9.23
CA SER A 50 -5.33 2.22 -8.70
C SER A 50 -3.80 2.26 -8.71
N LEU A 51 -3.25 3.46 -8.91
CA LEU A 51 -1.81 3.77 -8.70
C LEU A 51 -1.32 3.55 -7.25
N ALA A 52 -2.23 3.23 -6.32
CA ALA A 52 -1.91 2.95 -4.93
C ALA A 52 -1.67 1.46 -4.71
N ARG A 53 -0.49 1.11 -4.18
CA ARG A 53 -0.19 -0.23 -3.69
C ARG A 53 -1.06 -0.53 -2.47
N VAL A 54 -1.88 -1.57 -2.55
CA VAL A 54 -2.68 -2.01 -1.42
C VAL A 54 -1.80 -2.79 -0.45
N VAL A 55 -1.81 -2.42 0.82
CA VAL A 55 -1.10 -3.13 1.90
C VAL A 55 -2.02 -3.27 3.11
N CYS A 56 -1.81 -4.31 3.90
CA CYS A 56 -2.52 -4.45 5.17
C CYS A 56 -1.90 -3.53 6.23
N ALA A 57 -2.72 -3.07 7.18
CA ALA A 57 -2.25 -2.29 8.33
C ALA A 57 -1.22 -3.07 9.15
N GLN A 58 -0.46 -2.36 9.98
CA GLN A 58 0.64 -2.94 10.75
C GLN A 58 0.14 -4.08 11.65
N GLY A 59 0.83 -5.23 11.61
CA GLY A 59 0.42 -6.45 12.34
C GLY A 59 -0.58 -7.35 11.58
N LEU A 60 -1.01 -6.95 10.38
CA LEU A 60 -1.87 -7.74 9.50
C LEU A 60 -1.09 -8.19 8.27
N PHE A 61 -1.45 -9.35 7.72
CA PHE A 61 -0.94 -9.84 6.45
C PHE A 61 -2.08 -10.15 5.48
N CYS A 62 -1.77 -10.17 4.19
CA CYS A 62 -2.74 -10.46 3.14
C CYS A 62 -2.83 -11.97 2.94
N ASP A 63 -3.87 -12.62 3.46
CA ASP A 63 -4.11 -14.06 3.31
C ASP A 63 -4.51 -14.37 1.86
N GLN A 64 -3.72 -15.23 1.22
CA GLN A 64 -3.92 -15.72 -0.14
C GLN A 64 -4.24 -14.62 -1.17
N GLY A 65 -3.71 -13.40 -0.97
CA GLY A 65 -3.97 -12.28 -1.86
C GLY A 65 -5.40 -11.75 -1.84
N THR A 66 -6.21 -12.12 -0.83
CA THR A 66 -7.65 -11.85 -0.82
C THR A 66 -8.05 -10.92 0.32
N ARG A 67 -7.66 -11.19 1.57
CA ARG A 67 -8.07 -10.36 2.73
C ARG A 67 -6.96 -10.11 3.71
N CYS A 68 -6.98 -8.94 4.34
CA CYS A 68 -6.10 -8.64 5.46
C CYS A 68 -6.58 -9.38 6.72
N VAL A 69 -5.71 -10.19 7.31
CA VAL A 69 -5.97 -10.93 8.54
C VAL A 69 -4.83 -10.71 9.53
N ALA A 70 -5.13 -10.70 10.83
CA ALA A 70 -4.08 -10.69 11.85
C ALA A 70 -3.35 -12.04 11.86
N THR A 71 -2.03 -11.99 12.07
CA THR A 71 -1.28 -13.18 12.44
C THR A 71 -1.73 -13.61 13.82
N ARG A 72 -2.55 -14.67 13.88
CA ARG A 72 -2.80 -15.39 15.13
C ARG A 72 -1.54 -16.17 15.45
N VAL A 73 -0.67 -15.56 16.25
CA VAL A 73 0.38 -16.28 17.00
C VAL A 73 -0.26 -17.09 18.12
#